data_AF-A0A5K7YLN5-F1
#
_entry.id   AF-A0A5K7YLN5-F1
#
_cell.length_a   1.000
_cell.length_b   1.000
_cell.length_c   1.000
_cell.angle_alpha   90.00
_cell.angle_beta   90.00
_cell.angle_gamma   90.00
#
_symmetry.space_group_name_H-M   'P 1'
#
loop_
_entity.id
_entity.type
_entity.pdbx_description
1 polymer ?
#
loop_
_entity_poly.entity_id
_entity_poly.type
_entity_poly.pdbx_seq_one_letter_code
_entity_poly.pdbx_strand_id
1 'polypeptide(L)'
;MIVDNRVTFDTLSEADLEPVLKMLQGGSPDAIAQTSGISKAHLLRVRDDLLAQIDRERARATDASPGKTGRNAPCPCGSGKKYKHCCLGRQTVAERADSTGKDEPRTARKAEQTRLIKRIEKAFNLLHSGRYAEAIDQASTLILRYPNEDRLHDILATGHLYAGQFKAAIDICRHRLAVAEAEKACFITHGQYRDSQIGQPALSYRYPPLTWLQKTWIASKASAYQARRPSKKNAAIIELVGALQTADDAARFPGNQTQGLERRRHALKETLETLKAIGPDVIPYLLPLAVKYSWAGLFVPEILSVYPAAAATRGLIDISMFGFDYASGASLHYLEKRGDRVISDIRAAFSRDNEFDPIKTGIVSVLGNIQTPAAYELLLDLLAHESPHIVNWAGDALGKFGNVGALSVLEAASERIGREQMIDAAIRRLRDLDKPV
;
A
#
# COMPACT_ATOMS: atom_id res chain seq x y z
N MET A 1 -33.06 24.66 27.99
CA MET A 1 -32.39 23.37 28.19
C MET A 1 -32.19 22.75 26.81
N ILE A 2 -30.99 22.81 26.26
CA ILE A 2 -30.67 22.17 24.98
C ILE A 2 -30.39 20.71 25.30
N VAL A 3 -31.31 19.82 24.91
CA VAL A 3 -31.11 18.37 25.00
C VAL A 3 -30.14 17.99 23.90
N ASP A 4 -28.89 17.72 24.27
CA ASP A 4 -27.87 17.19 23.37
C ASP A 4 -28.20 15.72 23.09
N ASN A 5 -28.95 15.49 22.01
CA ASN A 5 -29.49 14.18 21.64
C ASN A 5 -28.53 13.45 20.68
N ARG A 6 -27.24 13.38 21.04
CA ARG A 6 -26.23 12.62 20.29
C ARG A 6 -26.46 11.13 20.52
N VAL A 7 -26.62 10.37 19.44
CA VAL A 7 -26.75 8.91 19.49
C VAL A 7 -25.39 8.33 19.91
N THR A 8 -25.37 7.59 21.03
CA THR A 8 -24.20 6.83 21.48
C THR A 8 -24.22 5.45 20.82
N PHE A 9 -23.21 5.14 20.00
CA PHE A 9 -23.19 3.90 19.20
C PHE A 9 -23.03 2.61 20.01
N ASP A 10 -22.58 2.69 21.27
CA ASP A 10 -22.48 1.53 22.17
C ASP A 10 -23.85 0.94 22.56
N THR A 11 -24.94 1.58 22.14
CA THR A 11 -26.33 1.19 22.46
C THR A 11 -27.19 0.85 21.23
N LEU A 12 -26.63 0.89 20.01
CA LEU A 12 -27.37 0.57 18.79
C LEU A 12 -27.33 -0.94 18.49
N SER A 13 -28.48 -1.55 18.28
CA SER A 13 -28.56 -2.96 17.91
C SER A 13 -28.25 -3.17 16.43
N GLU A 14 -27.90 -4.40 16.05
CA GLU A 14 -27.68 -4.78 14.64
C GLU A 14 -28.91 -4.47 13.76
N ALA A 15 -30.12 -4.54 14.33
CA ALA A 15 -31.37 -4.19 13.67
C ALA A 15 -31.50 -2.68 13.37
N ASP A 16 -30.86 -1.81 14.17
CA ASP A 16 -30.90 -0.36 13.98
C ASP A 16 -29.93 0.12 12.88
N LEU A 17 -28.88 -0.67 12.62
CA LEU A 17 -27.84 -0.36 11.62
C LEU A 17 -28.19 -0.87 10.21
N GLU A 18 -28.98 -1.94 10.11
CA GLU A 18 -29.35 -2.58 8.85
C GLU A 18 -29.98 -1.62 7.80
N PRO A 19 -30.91 -0.69 8.16
CA PRO A 19 -31.44 0.29 7.21
C PRO A 19 -30.37 1.26 6.69
N VAL A 20 -29.43 1.64 7.56
CA VAL A 20 -28.34 2.57 7.24
C VAL A 20 -27.35 1.89 6.28
N LEU A 21 -27.02 0.62 6.50
CA LEU A 21 -26.14 -0.18 5.64
C LEU A 21 -26.72 -0.34 4.23
N LYS A 22 -28.02 -0.65 4.11
CA LYS A 22 -28.72 -0.71 2.80
C LYS A 22 -28.66 0.62 2.05
N MET A 23 -28.73 1.74 2.76
CA MET A 23 -28.60 3.07 2.16
C MET A 23 -27.16 3.34 1.69
N LEU A 24 -26.15 2.97 2.48
CA LEU A 24 -24.73 3.10 2.10
C LEU A 24 -24.34 2.20 0.90
N GLN A 25 -25.05 1.08 0.71
CA GLN A 25 -24.93 0.20 -0.45
C GLN A 25 -25.68 0.69 -1.69
N GLY A 26 -26.25 1.90 -1.65
CA GLY A 26 -26.86 2.57 -2.80
C GLY A 26 -28.39 2.46 -2.89
N GLY A 27 -29.06 1.96 -1.84
CA GLY A 27 -30.52 1.92 -1.79
C GLY A 27 -31.17 3.30 -1.62
N SER A 28 -32.41 3.45 -2.12
CA SER A 28 -33.17 4.72 -2.02
C SER A 28 -33.54 5.04 -0.57
N PRO A 29 -33.17 6.23 -0.04
CA PRO A 29 -33.50 6.61 1.33
C PRO A 29 -35.00 6.66 1.62
N ASP A 30 -35.82 7.02 0.63
CA ASP A 30 -37.27 7.09 0.77
C ASP A 30 -37.89 5.70 0.90
N ALA A 31 -37.45 4.76 0.06
CA ALA A 31 -37.94 3.38 0.08
C ALA A 31 -37.51 2.64 1.36
N ILE A 32 -36.27 2.86 1.82
CA ILE A 32 -35.73 2.24 3.04
C ILE A 32 -36.45 2.79 4.26
N ALA A 33 -36.64 4.11 4.37
CA ALA A 33 -37.38 4.74 5.46
C ALA A 33 -38.79 4.16 5.60
N GLN A 34 -39.49 4.00 4.47
CA GLN A 34 -40.84 3.43 4.43
C GLN A 34 -40.87 1.95 4.84
N THR A 35 -39.92 1.15 4.37
CA THR A 35 -39.87 -0.30 4.63
C THR A 35 -39.43 -0.62 6.06
N SER A 36 -38.55 0.21 6.64
CA SER A 36 -38.02 0.03 7.99
C SER A 36 -38.82 0.76 9.07
N GLY A 37 -39.92 1.43 8.72
CA GLY A 37 -40.79 2.12 9.69
C GLY A 37 -40.13 3.31 10.41
N ILE A 38 -39.07 3.89 9.82
CA ILE A 38 -38.30 5.00 10.39
C ILE A 38 -38.40 6.23 9.50
N SER A 39 -38.40 7.43 10.09
CA SER A 39 -38.44 8.66 9.28
C SER A 39 -37.15 8.81 8.45
N LYS A 40 -37.27 9.30 7.21
CA LYS A 40 -36.12 9.64 6.36
C LYS A 40 -35.12 10.56 7.07
N ALA A 41 -35.63 11.54 7.83
CA ALA A 41 -34.81 12.46 8.60
C ALA A 41 -34.04 11.77 9.74
N HIS A 42 -34.59 10.70 10.33
CA HIS A 42 -33.86 9.88 11.30
C HIS A 42 -32.80 9.02 10.62
N LEU A 43 -33.16 8.35 9.51
CA LEU A 43 -32.24 7.52 8.73
C LEU A 43 -31.00 8.29 8.23
N LEU A 44 -31.19 9.51 7.72
CA LEU A 44 -30.10 10.37 7.27
C LEU A 44 -29.23 10.84 8.44
N ARG A 45 -29.83 11.18 9.60
CA ARG A 45 -29.08 11.56 10.80
C ARG A 45 -28.18 10.44 11.30
N VAL A 46 -28.70 9.21 11.42
CA VAL A 46 -27.91 8.06 11.87
C VAL A 46 -26.75 7.77 10.91
N ARG A 47 -26.97 7.89 9.59
CA ARG A 47 -25.89 7.79 8.59
C ARG A 47 -24.82 8.87 8.79
N ASP A 48 -25.23 10.12 8.93
CA ASP A 48 -24.30 11.24 9.03
C ASP A 48 -23.49 11.16 10.33
N ASP A 49 -24.12 10.74 11.43
CA ASP A 49 -23.44 10.48 12.71
C ASP A 49 -22.46 9.31 12.62
N LEU A 50 -22.82 8.22 11.90
CA LEU A 50 -21.96 7.06 11.66
C LEU A 50 -20.74 7.43 10.82
N LEU A 51 -20.95 8.16 9.71
CA LEU A 51 -19.85 8.64 8.87
C LEU A 51 -18.95 9.60 9.64
N ALA A 52 -19.52 10.52 10.41
CA ALA A 52 -18.75 11.43 11.26
C ALA A 52 -17.98 10.69 12.36
N GLN A 53 -18.50 9.58 12.88
CA GLN A 53 -17.77 8.73 13.83
C GLN A 53 -16.64 7.96 13.16
N ILE A 54 -16.88 7.35 11.99
CA ILE A 54 -15.84 6.70 11.19
C ILE A 54 -14.73 7.70 10.86
N ASP A 55 -15.07 8.94 10.53
CA ASP A 55 -14.10 10.00 10.28
C ASP A 55 -13.37 10.42 11.56
N ARG A 56 -14.03 10.44 12.74
CA ARG A 56 -13.38 10.65 14.05
C ARG A 56 -12.46 9.49 14.44
N GLU A 57 -12.82 8.26 14.14
CA GLU A 57 -12.03 7.05 14.40
C GLU A 57 -10.84 6.97 13.45
N ARG A 58 -11.03 7.29 12.17
CA ARG A 58 -9.94 7.51 11.20
C ARG A 58 -9.05 8.66 11.65
N ALA A 59 -9.62 9.76 12.13
CA ALA A 59 -8.87 10.87 12.68
C ALA A 59 -8.05 10.44 13.91
N ARG A 60 -8.62 9.66 14.84
CA ARG A 60 -7.90 9.07 15.99
C ARG A 60 -6.82 8.07 15.55
N ALA A 61 -7.07 7.27 14.51
CA ALA A 61 -6.09 6.37 13.93
C ALA A 61 -4.96 7.12 13.20
N THR A 62 -5.25 8.30 12.64
CA THR A 62 -4.22 9.21 12.08
C THR A 62 -3.52 10.06 13.14
N ASP A 63 -4.17 10.34 14.28
CA ASP A 63 -3.58 11.05 15.42
C ASP A 63 -2.75 10.10 16.32
N ALA A 64 -2.90 8.78 16.13
CA ALA A 64 -1.89 7.76 16.45
C ALA A 64 -0.68 7.80 15.48
N SER A 65 -0.33 8.99 15.01
CA SER A 65 0.98 9.26 14.44
C SER A 65 2.06 9.01 15.51
N PRO A 66 3.11 8.21 15.23
CA PRO A 66 4.29 8.14 16.09
C PRO A 66 5.08 9.45 15.87
N GLY A 67 4.61 10.54 16.48
CA GLY A 67 5.08 11.88 16.09
C GLY A 67 5.30 12.88 17.21
N LYS A 68 4.79 12.65 18.42
CA LYS A 68 5.11 13.51 19.57
C LYS A 68 5.52 12.64 20.74
N THR A 69 6.82 12.37 20.82
CA THR A 69 7.41 11.83 22.04
C THR A 69 6.98 12.69 23.21
N GLY A 70 6.32 12.09 24.20
CA GLY A 70 5.90 12.80 25.41
C GLY A 70 7.11 13.50 26.03
N ARG A 71 6.94 14.75 26.47
CA ARG A 71 8.05 15.62 26.92
C ARG A 71 8.92 14.99 28.03
N ASN A 72 8.38 14.04 28.79
CA ASN A 72 9.08 13.27 29.82
C ASN A 72 9.43 11.82 29.42
N ALA A 73 9.01 11.32 28.25
CA ALA A 73 9.34 9.99 27.76
C ALA A 73 10.81 9.89 27.33
N PRO A 74 11.42 8.68 27.26
CA PRO A 74 12.75 8.49 26.70
C PRO A 74 12.85 9.10 25.29
N CYS A 75 13.91 9.84 24.96
CA CYS A 75 14.01 10.46 23.63
C CYS A 75 14.12 9.34 22.56
N PRO A 76 13.36 9.41 21.45
CA PRO A 76 13.42 8.47 20.33
C PRO A 76 14.78 8.43 19.62
N CYS A 77 15.72 9.32 19.95
CA CYS A 77 17.10 9.25 19.44
C CYS A 77 17.96 8.15 20.10
N GLY A 78 17.41 7.39 21.06
CA GLY A 78 18.12 6.30 21.73
C GLY A 78 19.10 6.74 22.84
N SER A 79 19.12 8.03 23.22
CA SER A 79 20.09 8.55 24.22
C SER A 79 19.84 8.14 25.68
N GLY A 80 18.74 7.46 25.99
CA GLY A 80 18.33 7.12 27.37
C GLY A 80 17.83 8.31 28.21
N LYS A 81 17.89 9.55 27.72
CA LYS A 81 17.43 10.78 28.44
C LYS A 81 15.97 11.11 28.13
N LYS A 82 15.29 11.84 29.03
CA LYS A 82 13.92 12.37 28.78
C LYS A 82 13.93 13.33 27.58
N TYR A 83 12.89 13.27 26.73
CA TYR A 83 12.78 14.02 25.47
C TYR A 83 13.07 15.52 25.62
N LYS A 84 12.56 16.15 26.69
CA LYS A 84 12.79 17.57 27.00
C LYS A 84 14.26 17.97 27.26
N HIS A 85 15.08 17.03 27.72
CA HIS A 85 16.50 17.28 28.04
C HIS A 85 17.45 16.76 26.96
N CYS A 86 16.91 16.31 25.82
CA CYS A 86 17.71 15.81 24.72
C CYS A 86 17.33 16.52 23.42
N CYS A 87 16.40 15.95 22.68
CA CYS A 87 16.10 16.33 21.30
C CYS A 87 15.32 17.66 21.24
N LEU A 88 14.39 17.86 22.17
CA LEU A 88 13.65 19.13 22.31
C LEU A 88 14.54 20.25 22.87
N GLY A 89 15.45 19.93 23.80
CA GLY A 89 16.41 20.90 24.33
C GLY A 89 17.38 21.41 23.25
N ARG A 90 17.83 20.54 22.34
CA ARG A 90 18.66 20.92 21.19
C ARG A 90 17.94 21.83 20.19
N GLN A 91 16.63 21.64 19.99
CA GLN A 91 15.82 22.54 19.15
C GLN A 91 15.77 23.96 19.74
N THR A 92 15.57 24.10 21.05
CA THR A 92 15.54 25.43 21.70
C THR A 92 16.89 26.17 21.67
N VAL A 93 18.01 25.44 21.63
CA VAL A 93 19.35 26.02 21.48
C VAL A 93 19.63 26.38 20.02
N ALA A 94 19.15 25.59 19.06
CA ALA A 94 19.21 25.91 17.63
C ALA A 94 18.36 27.15 17.29
N GLU A 95 17.16 27.28 17.86
CA GLU A 95 16.28 28.44 17.66
C GLU A 95 16.84 29.75 18.27
N ARG A 96 17.59 29.66 19.38
CA ARG A 96 18.24 30.83 20.01
C ARG A 96 19.55 31.24 19.33
N ALA A 97 20.14 30.37 18.52
CA ALA A 97 21.28 30.71 17.66
C ALA A 97 20.85 31.32 16.31
N ASP A 98 19.57 31.18 15.94
CA ASP A 98 18.98 31.62 14.65
C ASP A 98 18.52 33.09 14.66
N SER A 99 18.60 33.80 15.79
CA SER A 99 18.16 35.20 15.92
C SER A 99 19.23 36.25 15.56
N THR A 100 20.40 35.82 15.06
CA THR A 100 21.49 36.75 14.68
C THR A 100 22.15 36.31 13.36
N GLY A 101 21.46 36.48 12.22
CA GLY A 101 22.09 36.32 10.90
C GLY A 101 21.17 36.27 9.68
N LYS A 102 20.99 37.42 9.01
CA LYS A 102 20.58 37.67 7.59
C LYS A 102 19.54 36.73 6.93
N ASP A 103 18.32 37.25 6.70
CA ASP A 103 17.14 36.59 6.09
C ASP A 103 17.20 36.21 4.58
N GLU A 104 18.20 36.66 3.81
CA GLU A 104 18.26 36.48 2.34
C GLU A 104 18.48 35.03 1.82
N PRO A 105 19.35 34.17 2.41
CA PRO A 105 19.61 32.82 1.89
C PRO A 105 18.41 31.86 2.03
N ARG A 106 17.53 32.12 3.00
CA ARG A 106 16.41 31.23 3.34
C ARG A 106 15.23 31.39 2.38
N THR A 107 15.01 32.59 1.85
CA THR A 107 13.94 32.88 0.86
C THR A 107 14.29 32.34 -0.52
N ALA A 108 15.56 32.48 -0.95
CA ALA A 108 16.05 31.93 -2.22
C ALA A 108 15.93 30.39 -2.28
N ARG A 109 16.30 29.70 -1.20
CA ARG A 109 16.19 28.23 -1.10
C ARG A 109 14.74 27.73 -1.16
N LYS A 110 13.83 28.43 -0.47
CA LYS A 110 12.38 28.13 -0.55
C LYS A 110 11.84 28.35 -1.96
N ALA A 111 12.25 29.43 -2.63
CA ALA A 111 11.84 29.70 -4.01
C ALA A 111 12.35 28.64 -4.99
N GLU A 112 13.59 28.16 -4.83
CA GLU A 112 14.13 27.05 -5.60
C GLU A 112 13.33 25.76 -5.37
N GLN A 113 12.98 25.46 -4.12
CA GLN A 113 12.16 24.30 -3.78
C GLN A 113 10.78 24.34 -4.44
N THR A 114 10.10 25.48 -4.39
CA THR A 114 8.81 25.66 -5.05
C THR A 114 8.93 25.48 -6.57
N ARG A 115 10.01 25.98 -7.19
CA ARG A 115 10.27 25.80 -8.63
C ARG A 115 10.52 24.33 -8.98
N LEU A 116 11.32 23.62 -8.18
CA LEU A 116 11.58 22.20 -8.37
C LEU A 116 10.29 21.37 -8.27
N ILE A 117 9.47 21.60 -7.25
CA ILE A 117 8.19 20.90 -7.06
C ILE A 117 7.29 21.09 -8.29
N LYS A 118 7.12 22.33 -8.79
CA LYS A 118 6.32 22.59 -9.99
C LYS A 118 6.84 21.86 -11.23
N ARG A 119 8.17 21.73 -11.37
CA ARG A 119 8.78 20.97 -12.47
C ARG A 119 8.56 19.46 -12.33
N ILE A 120 8.65 18.92 -11.11
CA ILE A 120 8.33 17.51 -10.80
C ILE A 120 6.86 17.22 -11.11
N GLU A 121 5.93 18.06 -10.67
CA GLU A 121 4.50 17.93 -10.95
C GLU A 121 4.22 17.95 -12.45
N LYS A 122 4.85 18.86 -13.20
CA LYS A 122 4.74 18.91 -14.66
C LYS A 122 5.22 17.61 -15.30
N ALA A 123 6.34 17.05 -14.84
CA ALA A 123 6.90 15.81 -15.38
C ALA A 123 6.02 14.58 -15.03
N PHE A 124 5.41 14.53 -13.84
CA PHE A 124 4.38 13.53 -13.55
C PHE A 124 3.15 13.68 -14.44
N ASN A 125 2.68 14.90 -14.70
CA ASN A 125 1.53 15.11 -15.61
C ASN A 125 1.80 14.60 -17.03
N LEU A 126 3.05 14.68 -17.50
CA LEU A 126 3.44 14.09 -18.79
C LEU A 126 3.31 12.56 -18.79
N LEU A 127 3.67 11.89 -17.69
CA LEU A 127 3.44 10.44 -17.55
C LEU A 127 1.96 10.09 -17.63
N HIS A 128 1.11 10.82 -16.90
CA HIS A 128 -0.35 10.60 -16.92
C HIS A 128 -0.96 10.85 -18.31
N SER A 129 -0.37 11.76 -19.08
CA SER A 129 -0.81 12.09 -20.44
C SER A 129 -0.21 11.17 -21.52
N GLY A 130 0.52 10.12 -21.15
CA GLY A 130 1.17 9.21 -22.10
C GLY A 130 2.43 9.76 -22.80
N ARG A 131 2.87 10.97 -22.43
CA ARG A 131 4.03 11.66 -23.04
C ARG A 131 5.33 11.23 -22.38
N TYR A 132 5.62 9.92 -22.42
CA TYR A 132 6.69 9.30 -21.64
C TYR A 132 8.08 9.81 -22.01
N ALA A 133 8.37 10.00 -23.30
CA ALA A 133 9.67 10.50 -23.77
C ALA A 133 10.01 11.89 -23.19
N GLU A 134 9.02 12.79 -23.14
CA GLU A 134 9.21 14.13 -22.57
C GLU A 134 9.35 14.10 -21.05
N ALA A 135 8.63 13.20 -20.37
CA ALA A 135 8.79 13.01 -18.93
C ALA A 135 10.21 12.51 -18.60
N ILE A 136 10.72 11.55 -19.38
CA ILE A 136 12.08 11.00 -19.25
C ILE A 136 13.13 12.08 -19.49
N ASP A 137 12.99 12.88 -20.54
CA ASP A 137 13.91 13.97 -20.87
C ASP A 137 13.96 15.04 -19.75
N GLN A 138 12.79 15.48 -19.28
CA GLN A 138 12.70 16.46 -18.20
C GLN A 138 13.30 15.93 -16.88
N ALA A 139 13.01 14.67 -16.53
CA ALA A 139 13.57 14.04 -15.33
C ALA A 139 15.09 13.89 -15.43
N SER A 140 15.59 13.40 -16.56
CA SER A 140 17.03 13.24 -16.83
C SER A 140 17.78 14.57 -16.68
N THR A 141 17.24 15.64 -17.28
CA THR A 141 17.81 16.99 -17.17
C THR A 141 17.84 17.50 -15.72
N LEU A 142 16.77 17.24 -14.95
CA LEU A 142 16.68 17.66 -13.56
C LEU A 142 17.61 16.87 -12.63
N ILE A 143 17.82 15.58 -12.89
CA ILE A 143 18.70 14.71 -12.09
C ILE A 143 20.15 15.20 -12.11
N LEU A 144 20.61 15.82 -13.20
CA LEU A 144 21.95 16.43 -13.25
C LEU A 144 22.17 17.49 -12.16
N ARG A 145 21.11 18.20 -11.77
CA ARG A 145 21.15 19.23 -10.72
C ARG A 145 20.69 18.72 -9.36
N TYR A 146 19.79 17.72 -9.33
CA TYR A 146 19.20 17.17 -8.11
C TYR A 146 19.33 15.63 -8.09
N PRO A 147 20.55 15.08 -7.99
CA PRO A 147 20.79 13.64 -8.16
C PRO A 147 20.20 12.77 -7.05
N ASN A 148 19.90 13.34 -5.88
CA ASN A 148 19.35 12.64 -4.72
C ASN A 148 17.83 12.83 -4.55
N GLU A 149 17.14 13.44 -5.51
CA GLU A 149 15.69 13.64 -5.48
C GLU A 149 14.96 12.42 -6.08
N ASP A 150 14.46 11.54 -5.22
CA ASP A 150 13.90 10.24 -5.62
C ASP A 150 12.64 10.36 -6.48
N ARG A 151 11.88 11.46 -6.38
CA ARG A 151 10.72 11.67 -7.26
C ARG A 151 11.13 11.81 -8.72
N LEU A 152 12.32 12.33 -9.01
CA LEU A 152 12.82 12.42 -10.39
C LEU A 152 13.22 11.05 -10.93
N HIS A 153 13.89 10.23 -10.11
CA HIS A 153 14.21 8.85 -10.46
C HIS A 153 12.95 8.01 -10.63
N ASP A 154 11.91 8.28 -9.85
CA ASP A 154 10.62 7.62 -9.99
C ASP A 154 9.98 7.95 -11.34
N ILE A 155 9.95 9.24 -11.71
CA ILE A 155 9.47 9.66 -13.02
C ILE A 155 10.25 8.97 -14.13
N LEU A 156 11.57 8.89 -14.01
CA LEU A 156 12.43 8.25 -15.00
C LEU A 156 12.15 6.75 -15.12
N ALA A 157 12.13 6.03 -13.99
CA ALA A 157 11.84 4.60 -13.95
C ALA A 157 10.43 4.28 -14.47
N THR A 158 9.43 5.03 -14.02
CA THR A 158 8.03 4.88 -14.45
C THR A 158 7.86 5.22 -15.93
N GLY A 159 8.55 6.25 -16.43
CA GLY A 159 8.57 6.60 -17.84
C GLY A 159 9.11 5.47 -18.71
N HIS A 160 10.28 4.93 -18.36
CA HIS A 160 10.86 3.78 -19.06
C HIS A 160 9.96 2.55 -19.00
N LEU A 161 9.38 2.25 -17.82
CA LEU A 161 8.44 1.16 -17.62
C LEU A 161 7.23 1.28 -18.55
N TYR A 162 6.60 2.45 -18.59
CA TYR A 162 5.39 2.69 -19.38
C TYR A 162 5.66 2.75 -20.89
N ALA A 163 6.88 3.15 -21.28
CA ALA A 163 7.39 3.10 -22.66
C ALA A 163 7.84 1.68 -23.10
N GLY A 164 7.76 0.67 -22.23
CA GLY A 164 8.15 -0.71 -22.54
C GLY A 164 9.67 -0.96 -22.48
N GLN A 165 10.45 -0.01 -21.97
CA GLN A 165 11.90 -0.10 -21.79
C GLN A 165 12.23 -0.73 -20.43
N PHE A 166 11.80 -1.98 -20.23
CA PHE A 166 11.80 -2.63 -18.91
C PHE A 166 13.19 -2.77 -18.29
N LYS A 167 14.21 -3.07 -19.10
CA LYS A 167 15.59 -3.19 -18.59
C LYS A 167 16.07 -1.89 -17.93
N ALA A 168 15.88 -0.76 -18.62
CA ALA A 168 16.25 0.55 -18.06
C ALA A 168 15.48 0.86 -16.77
N ALA A 169 14.17 0.56 -16.72
CA ALA A 169 13.38 0.72 -15.51
C ALA A 169 13.89 -0.14 -14.34
N ILE A 170 14.22 -1.41 -14.58
CA ILE A 170 14.79 -2.32 -13.58
C ILE A 170 16.14 -1.80 -13.07
N ASP A 171 17.02 -1.39 -13.98
CA ASP A 171 18.37 -0.91 -13.64
C ASP A 171 18.29 0.34 -12.75
N ILE A 172 17.41 1.29 -13.08
CA ILE A 172 17.17 2.50 -12.26
C ILE A 172 16.64 2.10 -10.88
N CYS A 173 15.59 1.28 -10.80
CA CYS A 173 14.99 0.89 -9.53
C CYS A 173 15.98 0.14 -8.62
N ARG A 174 16.78 -0.77 -9.18
CA ARG A 174 17.83 -1.49 -8.43
C ARG A 174 18.93 -0.57 -7.95
N HIS A 175 19.38 0.36 -8.79
CA HIS A 175 20.35 1.37 -8.38
C HIS A 175 19.83 2.21 -7.21
N ARG A 176 18.58 2.69 -7.31
CA ARG A 176 17.98 3.50 -6.24
C ARG A 176 17.67 2.71 -4.97
N LEU A 177 17.33 1.42 -5.08
CA LEU A 177 17.23 0.52 -3.94
C LEU A 177 18.55 0.45 -3.17
N ALA A 178 19.67 0.17 -3.85
CA ALA A 178 20.98 0.11 -3.24
C ALA A 178 21.38 1.45 -2.57
N VAL A 179 21.04 2.58 -3.21
CA VAL A 179 21.25 3.91 -2.60
C VAL A 179 20.43 4.07 -1.33
N ALA A 180 19.13 3.74 -1.36
CA ALA A 180 18.25 3.86 -0.21
C ALA A 180 18.66 2.94 0.96
N GLU A 181 19.15 1.73 0.67
CA GLU A 181 19.68 0.80 1.68
C GLU A 181 20.94 1.34 2.33
N ALA A 182 21.88 1.87 1.53
CA ALA A 182 23.09 2.49 2.05
C ALA A 182 22.79 3.74 2.89
N GLU A 183 21.79 4.54 2.50
CA GLU A 183 21.32 5.68 3.31
C GLU A 183 20.68 5.23 4.62
N LYS A 184 19.85 4.18 4.59
CA LYS A 184 19.23 3.61 5.79
C LYS A 184 20.28 3.07 6.74
N ALA A 185 21.27 2.33 6.24
CA ALA A 185 22.38 1.81 7.03
C ALA A 185 23.19 2.94 7.68
N CYS A 186 23.55 3.98 6.89
CA CYS A 186 24.26 5.13 7.42
C CYS A 186 23.46 5.84 8.52
N PHE A 187 22.16 6.03 8.31
CA PHE A 187 21.27 6.64 9.29
C PHE A 187 21.18 5.83 10.59
N ILE A 188 21.09 4.49 10.50
CA ILE A 188 21.08 3.61 11.68
C ILE A 188 22.38 3.75 12.49
N THR A 189 23.53 3.82 11.82
CA THR A 189 24.84 3.91 12.51
C THR A 189 25.14 5.31 13.06
N HIS A 190 24.78 6.37 12.34
CA HIS A 190 25.24 7.74 12.65
C HIS A 190 24.11 8.67 13.14
N GLY A 191 22.85 8.22 13.10
CA GLY A 191 21.67 9.02 13.45
C GLY A 191 21.40 10.16 12.47
N GLN A 192 22.07 10.19 11.32
CA GLN A 192 21.95 11.23 10.29
C GLN A 192 22.14 10.64 8.89
N TYR A 193 21.50 11.26 7.89
CA TYR A 193 21.69 10.92 6.47
C TYR A 193 23.00 11.50 5.94
N ARG A 194 23.62 10.88 4.92
CA ARG A 194 24.94 11.31 4.41
C ARG A 194 24.99 12.77 3.95
N ASP A 195 23.88 13.31 3.44
CA ASP A 195 23.80 14.70 2.95
C ASP A 195 23.71 15.74 4.07
N SER A 196 23.55 15.34 5.36
CA SER A 196 23.52 16.30 6.48
C SER A 196 24.87 16.93 6.77
N GLN A 197 25.96 16.39 6.21
CA GLN A 197 27.33 16.89 6.36
C GLN A 197 27.72 17.92 5.29
N ILE A 198 26.85 18.17 4.29
CA ILE A 198 27.07 19.20 3.27
C ILE A 198 26.45 20.51 3.78
N GLY A 199 27.25 21.57 3.88
CA GLY A 199 26.83 22.89 4.39
C GLY A 199 25.65 23.54 3.66
N GLN A 200 25.18 22.94 2.56
CA GLN A 200 23.93 23.24 1.88
C GLN A 200 23.25 21.91 1.45
N PRO A 201 22.30 21.36 2.22
CA PRO A 201 21.63 20.14 1.82
C PRO A 201 20.82 20.39 0.54
N ALA A 202 21.10 19.62 -0.52
CA ALA A 202 20.27 19.59 -1.71
C ALA A 202 18.82 19.27 -1.30
N LEU A 203 17.86 19.92 -1.96
CA LEU A 203 16.44 19.57 -1.84
C LEU A 203 16.28 18.12 -2.28
N SER A 204 16.21 17.20 -1.32
CA SER A 204 16.13 15.77 -1.60
C SER A 204 14.94 15.18 -0.85
N TYR A 205 13.92 14.77 -1.59
CA TYR A 205 12.96 13.80 -1.12
C TYR A 205 13.53 12.40 -1.34
N ARG A 206 13.43 11.54 -0.32
CA ARG A 206 13.98 10.19 -0.35
C ARG A 206 12.90 9.16 -0.05
N TYR A 207 12.85 8.12 -0.85
CA TYR A 207 11.97 6.99 -0.66
C TYR A 207 12.66 5.94 0.22
N PRO A 208 11.91 5.22 1.06
CA PRO A 208 12.46 4.10 1.82
C PRO A 208 12.84 2.95 0.86
N PRO A 209 13.77 2.06 1.26
CA PRO A 209 14.16 0.90 0.45
C PRO A 209 12.98 0.08 -0.07
N LEU A 210 11.96 -0.13 0.77
CA LEU A 210 10.78 -0.92 0.41
C LEU A 210 10.04 -0.37 -0.83
N THR A 211 9.98 0.95 -1.00
CA THR A 211 9.36 1.58 -2.18
C THR A 211 10.14 1.25 -3.46
N TRP A 212 11.48 1.30 -3.41
CA TRP A 212 12.31 0.95 -4.56
C TRP A 212 12.33 -0.56 -4.83
N LEU A 213 12.24 -1.40 -3.80
CA LEU A 213 12.07 -2.84 -3.93
C LEU A 213 10.76 -3.19 -4.65
N GLN A 214 9.66 -2.56 -4.24
CA GLN A 214 8.34 -2.70 -4.88
C GLN A 214 8.35 -2.23 -6.34
N LYS A 215 8.99 -1.10 -6.64
CA LYS A 215 9.12 -0.64 -8.04
C LYS A 215 9.98 -1.58 -8.89
N THR A 216 11.04 -2.16 -8.31
CA THR A 216 11.85 -3.20 -8.96
C THR A 216 11.01 -4.44 -9.28
N TRP A 217 10.13 -4.85 -8.35
CA TRP A 217 9.20 -5.95 -8.55
C TRP A 217 8.25 -5.69 -9.72
N ILE A 218 7.58 -4.53 -9.73
CA ILE A 218 6.67 -4.13 -10.81
C ILE A 218 7.38 -4.16 -12.16
N ALA A 219 8.58 -3.57 -12.25
CA ALA A 219 9.34 -3.54 -13.51
C ALA A 219 9.78 -4.94 -13.98
N SER A 220 10.19 -5.80 -13.05
CA SER A 220 10.54 -7.20 -13.34
C SER A 220 9.34 -8.00 -13.82
N LYS A 221 8.16 -7.84 -13.18
CA LYS A 221 6.93 -8.49 -13.62
C LYS A 221 6.45 -7.96 -14.97
N ALA A 222 6.56 -6.66 -15.23
CA ALA A 222 6.23 -6.08 -16.54
C ALA A 222 7.05 -6.71 -17.68
N SER A 223 8.37 -6.87 -17.47
CA SER A 223 9.25 -7.59 -18.40
C SER A 223 8.81 -9.05 -18.60
N ALA A 224 8.54 -9.76 -17.51
CA ALA A 224 8.12 -11.16 -17.56
C ALA A 224 6.77 -11.35 -18.25
N TYR A 225 5.80 -10.45 -18.02
CA TYR A 225 4.49 -10.48 -18.68
C TYR A 225 4.61 -10.20 -20.17
N GLN A 226 5.49 -9.28 -20.57
CA GLN A 226 5.76 -9.03 -21.98
C GLN A 226 6.35 -10.27 -22.66
N ALA A 227 7.30 -10.96 -22.01
CA ALA A 227 7.92 -12.17 -22.55
C ALA A 227 6.93 -13.36 -22.68
N ARG A 228 5.85 -13.35 -21.89
CA ARG A 228 4.79 -14.38 -21.91
C ARG A 228 3.66 -14.08 -22.88
N ARG A 229 3.72 -12.98 -23.66
CA ARG A 229 2.68 -12.71 -24.65
C ARG A 229 2.65 -13.81 -25.71
N PRO A 230 1.46 -14.34 -26.05
CA PRO A 230 1.34 -15.41 -27.02
C PRO A 230 1.81 -14.96 -28.41
N SER A 231 2.52 -15.86 -29.10
CA SER A 231 3.01 -15.62 -30.47
C SER A 231 1.85 -15.47 -31.46
N LYS A 232 0.83 -16.31 -31.34
CA LYS A 232 -0.43 -16.18 -32.07
C LYS A 232 -1.40 -15.30 -31.28
N LYS A 233 -1.58 -14.07 -31.77
CA LYS A 233 -2.50 -13.09 -31.18
C LYS A 233 -3.96 -13.50 -31.40
N ASN A 234 -4.76 -13.47 -30.35
CA ASN A 234 -6.21 -13.62 -30.44
C ASN A 234 -6.84 -12.23 -30.61
N ALA A 235 -7.36 -11.95 -31.80
CA ALA A 235 -7.92 -10.65 -32.15
C ALA A 235 -9.11 -10.25 -31.25
N ALA A 236 -9.99 -11.20 -30.91
CA ALA A 236 -11.14 -10.93 -30.06
C ALA A 236 -10.73 -10.53 -28.63
N ILE A 237 -9.72 -11.22 -28.06
CA ILE A 237 -9.19 -10.84 -26.72
C ILE A 237 -8.53 -9.47 -26.78
N ILE A 238 -7.79 -9.17 -27.85
CA ILE A 238 -7.15 -7.85 -28.03
C ILE A 238 -8.18 -6.74 -28.11
N GLU A 239 -9.28 -6.96 -28.82
CA GLU A 239 -10.38 -5.99 -28.93
C GLU A 239 -11.04 -5.75 -27.57
N LEU A 240 -11.35 -6.81 -26.82
CA LEU A 240 -11.92 -6.70 -25.46
C LEU A 240 -10.97 -5.99 -24.48
N VAL A 241 -9.67 -6.27 -24.57
CA VAL A 241 -8.66 -5.58 -23.76
C VAL A 241 -8.55 -4.12 -24.15
N GLY A 242 -8.62 -3.80 -25.45
CA GLY A 242 -8.71 -2.42 -25.94
C GLY A 242 -9.94 -1.70 -25.41
N ALA A 243 -11.11 -2.37 -25.40
CA ALA A 243 -12.34 -1.84 -24.82
C ALA A 243 -12.18 -1.60 -23.31
N LEU A 244 -11.56 -2.51 -22.56
CA LEU A 244 -11.27 -2.31 -21.13
C LEU A 244 -10.36 -1.10 -20.89
N GLN A 245 -9.35 -0.89 -21.74
CA GLN A 245 -8.43 0.24 -21.64
C GLN A 245 -9.13 1.60 -21.85
N THR A 246 -10.32 1.64 -22.46
CA THR A 246 -11.11 2.88 -22.51
C THR A 246 -11.55 3.38 -21.13
N ALA A 247 -11.43 2.56 -20.07
CA ALA A 247 -11.56 3.01 -18.68
C ALA A 247 -10.57 4.15 -18.35
N ASP A 248 -9.42 4.20 -19.02
CA ASP A 248 -8.39 5.21 -18.78
C ASP A 248 -8.67 6.54 -19.49
N ASP A 249 -9.68 6.59 -20.36
CA ASP A 249 -10.06 7.81 -21.07
C ASP A 249 -10.73 8.80 -20.11
N ALA A 250 -9.99 9.83 -19.73
CA ALA A 250 -10.45 10.90 -18.84
C ALA A 250 -11.55 11.79 -19.47
N ALA A 251 -11.60 11.89 -20.80
CA ALA A 251 -12.67 12.63 -21.48
C ALA A 251 -13.99 11.86 -21.42
N ARG A 252 -13.92 10.52 -21.55
CA ARG A 252 -15.08 9.64 -21.38
C ARG A 252 -15.51 9.51 -19.91
N PHE A 253 -14.55 9.48 -18.99
CA PHE A 253 -14.79 9.24 -17.56
C PHE A 253 -14.09 10.27 -16.68
N PRO A 254 -14.68 11.46 -16.46
CA PRO A 254 -14.05 12.53 -15.68
C PRO A 254 -14.04 12.26 -14.16
N GLY A 255 -14.87 11.32 -13.68
CA GLY A 255 -14.97 10.99 -12.26
C GLY A 255 -13.74 10.27 -11.73
N ASN A 256 -13.34 10.60 -10.50
CA ASN A 256 -12.24 9.96 -9.77
C ASN A 256 -12.77 9.15 -8.58
N GLN A 257 -11.85 8.54 -7.82
CA GLN A 257 -12.15 7.77 -6.60
C GLN A 257 -13.18 6.63 -6.85
N THR A 258 -13.87 6.19 -5.79
CA THR A 258 -14.82 5.07 -5.84
C THR A 258 -15.98 5.31 -6.81
N GLN A 259 -16.52 6.53 -6.86
CA GLN A 259 -17.61 6.84 -7.80
C GLN A 259 -17.13 6.75 -9.26
N GLY A 260 -15.90 7.18 -9.55
CA GLY A 260 -15.27 7.03 -10.85
C GLY A 260 -15.07 5.57 -11.25
N LEU A 261 -14.71 4.71 -10.28
CA LEU A 261 -14.56 3.27 -10.50
C LEU A 261 -15.91 2.61 -10.86
N GLU A 262 -16.95 2.88 -10.07
CA GLU A 262 -18.26 2.26 -10.26
C GLU A 262 -18.94 2.69 -11.57
N ARG A 263 -18.75 3.94 -11.99
CA ARG A 263 -19.22 4.39 -13.31
C ARG A 263 -18.54 3.63 -14.45
N ARG A 264 -17.23 3.41 -14.36
CA ARG A 264 -16.47 2.62 -15.35
C ARG A 264 -16.92 1.16 -15.34
N ARG A 265 -17.10 0.58 -14.15
CA ARG A 265 -17.61 -0.79 -13.97
C ARG A 265 -18.96 -0.98 -14.65
N HIS A 266 -19.89 -0.04 -14.45
CA HIS A 266 -21.20 -0.08 -15.08
C HIS A 266 -21.10 0.05 -16.61
N ALA A 267 -20.33 1.02 -17.09
CA ALA A 267 -20.16 1.26 -18.52
C ALA A 267 -19.44 0.13 -19.27
N LEU A 268 -18.56 -0.61 -18.59
CA LEU A 268 -17.77 -1.72 -19.16
C LEU A 268 -18.28 -3.09 -18.74
N LYS A 269 -19.51 -3.18 -18.19
CA LYS A 269 -20.07 -4.42 -17.64
C LYS A 269 -19.98 -5.58 -18.63
N GLU A 270 -20.41 -5.39 -19.87
CA GLU A 270 -20.38 -6.43 -20.90
C GLU A 270 -18.95 -6.90 -21.23
N THR A 271 -18.01 -5.95 -21.36
CA THR A 271 -16.59 -6.25 -21.57
C THR A 271 -16.02 -7.07 -20.42
N LEU A 272 -16.31 -6.67 -19.18
CA LEU A 272 -15.84 -7.36 -17.97
C LEU A 272 -16.40 -8.79 -17.89
N GLU A 273 -17.71 -8.96 -18.10
CA GLU A 273 -18.34 -10.29 -18.07
C GLU A 273 -17.86 -11.19 -19.21
N THR A 274 -17.65 -10.64 -20.40
CA THR A 274 -17.09 -11.40 -21.54
C THR A 274 -15.66 -11.85 -21.26
N LEU A 275 -14.80 -10.97 -20.73
CA LEU A 275 -13.44 -11.35 -20.33
C LEU A 275 -13.48 -12.47 -19.29
N LYS A 276 -14.32 -12.34 -18.24
CA LYS A 276 -14.53 -13.38 -17.21
C LYS A 276 -15.01 -14.72 -17.79
N ALA A 277 -15.81 -14.70 -18.85
CA ALA A 277 -16.34 -15.93 -19.47
C ALA A 277 -15.33 -16.68 -20.35
N ILE A 278 -14.35 -16.00 -20.97
CA ILE A 278 -13.38 -16.63 -21.88
C ILE A 278 -12.47 -17.65 -21.15
N GLY A 279 -12.11 -17.37 -19.90
CA GLY A 279 -11.21 -18.23 -19.13
C GLY A 279 -9.74 -17.77 -19.17
N PRO A 280 -8.80 -18.62 -18.73
CA PRO A 280 -7.43 -18.21 -18.40
C PRO A 280 -6.58 -17.73 -19.59
N ASP A 281 -7.04 -17.92 -20.83
CA ASP A 281 -6.33 -17.46 -22.04
C ASP A 281 -6.22 -15.93 -22.14
N VAL A 282 -7.06 -15.18 -21.41
CA VAL A 282 -6.96 -13.71 -21.36
C VAL A 282 -5.82 -13.21 -20.47
N ILE A 283 -5.31 -14.05 -19.54
CA ILE A 283 -4.36 -13.65 -18.50
C ILE A 283 -3.10 -12.96 -19.08
N PRO A 284 -2.44 -13.50 -20.14
CA PRO A 284 -1.27 -12.85 -20.74
C PRO A 284 -1.54 -11.45 -21.33
N TYR A 285 -2.79 -11.14 -21.63
CA TYR A 285 -3.21 -9.83 -22.16
C TYR A 285 -3.59 -8.85 -21.05
N LEU A 286 -4.09 -9.36 -19.91
CA LEU A 286 -4.53 -8.53 -18.77
C LEU A 286 -3.39 -8.15 -17.81
N LEU A 287 -2.46 -9.08 -17.52
CA LEU A 287 -1.37 -8.83 -16.57
C LEU A 287 -0.50 -7.59 -16.94
N PRO A 288 -0.21 -7.31 -18.22
CA PRO A 288 0.46 -6.06 -18.62
C PRO A 288 -0.31 -4.76 -18.29
N LEU A 289 -1.62 -4.81 -18.06
CA LEU A 289 -2.39 -3.64 -17.60
C LEU A 289 -2.22 -3.42 -16.10
N ALA A 290 -2.08 -4.48 -15.31
CA ALA A 290 -2.02 -4.41 -13.86
C ALA A 290 -0.72 -3.78 -13.32
N VAL A 291 0.35 -3.74 -14.12
CA VAL A 291 1.63 -3.08 -13.73
C VAL A 291 1.58 -1.57 -13.85
N LYS A 292 0.53 -1.01 -14.47
CA LYS A 292 0.33 0.43 -14.61
C LYS A 292 -0.71 0.90 -13.61
N TYR A 293 -0.44 2.01 -12.94
CA TYR A 293 -1.45 2.72 -12.17
C TYR A 293 -2.47 3.34 -13.14
N SER A 294 -3.54 2.60 -13.40
CA SER A 294 -4.54 2.86 -14.44
C SER A 294 -5.89 2.30 -14.00
N TRP A 295 -6.98 2.88 -14.46
CA TRP A 295 -8.33 2.39 -14.19
C TRP A 295 -8.54 1.00 -14.78
N ALA A 296 -8.02 0.74 -15.98
CA ALA A 296 -8.09 -0.59 -16.59
C ALA A 296 -7.37 -1.65 -15.73
N GLY A 297 -6.20 -1.30 -15.18
CA GLY A 297 -5.44 -2.15 -14.27
C GLY A 297 -6.19 -2.52 -13.00
N LEU A 298 -7.06 -1.64 -12.48
CA LEU A 298 -7.86 -1.91 -11.27
C LEU A 298 -8.88 -3.03 -11.44
N PHE A 299 -9.32 -3.32 -12.67
CA PHE A 299 -10.27 -4.40 -12.95
C PHE A 299 -9.61 -5.77 -13.13
N VAL A 300 -8.28 -5.82 -13.31
CA VAL A 300 -7.57 -7.08 -13.55
C VAL A 300 -7.75 -8.07 -12.39
N PRO A 301 -7.59 -7.70 -11.10
CA PRO A 301 -7.76 -8.65 -10.00
C PRO A 301 -9.14 -9.32 -9.99
N GLU A 302 -10.21 -8.57 -10.27
CA GLU A 302 -11.57 -9.12 -10.30
C GLU A 302 -11.75 -10.12 -11.44
N ILE A 303 -11.20 -9.83 -12.63
CA ILE A 303 -11.27 -10.76 -13.76
C ILE A 303 -10.44 -12.02 -13.44
N LEU A 304 -9.24 -11.88 -12.87
CA LEU A 304 -8.45 -13.03 -12.45
C LEU A 304 -9.15 -13.86 -11.36
N SER A 305 -9.93 -13.21 -10.49
CA SER A 305 -10.57 -13.85 -9.35
C SER A 305 -11.50 -15.01 -9.75
N VAL A 306 -12.14 -14.95 -10.92
CA VAL A 306 -13.08 -15.98 -11.39
C VAL A 306 -12.39 -17.23 -11.95
N TYR A 307 -11.10 -17.14 -12.32
CA TYR A 307 -10.40 -18.27 -12.92
C TYR A 307 -9.78 -19.20 -11.86
N PRO A 308 -10.14 -20.50 -11.83
CA PRO A 308 -9.53 -21.48 -10.93
C PRO A 308 -8.13 -21.94 -11.38
N ALA A 309 -7.45 -21.16 -12.23
CA ALA A 309 -6.14 -21.49 -12.77
C ALA A 309 -5.00 -20.99 -11.86
N ALA A 310 -3.94 -21.79 -11.71
CA ALA A 310 -2.73 -21.40 -10.98
C ALA A 310 -2.09 -20.11 -11.53
N ALA A 311 -2.19 -19.87 -12.84
CA ALA A 311 -1.73 -18.62 -13.45
C ALA A 311 -2.47 -17.39 -12.91
N ALA A 312 -3.77 -17.51 -12.62
CA ALA A 312 -4.56 -16.43 -12.04
C ALA A 312 -4.19 -16.20 -10.57
N THR A 313 -4.02 -17.27 -9.77
CA THR A 313 -3.54 -17.15 -8.38
C THR A 313 -2.18 -16.46 -8.33
N ARG A 314 -1.24 -16.87 -9.18
CA ARG A 314 0.09 -16.24 -9.29
C ARG A 314 -0.01 -14.78 -9.71
N GLY A 315 -0.91 -14.44 -10.63
CA GLY A 315 -1.18 -13.06 -11.01
C GLY A 315 -1.69 -12.22 -9.84
N LEU A 316 -2.61 -12.74 -9.03
CA LEU A 316 -3.10 -12.06 -7.82
C LEU A 316 -1.99 -11.89 -6.77
N ILE A 317 -1.15 -12.90 -6.57
CA ILE A 317 0.04 -12.82 -5.70
C ILE A 317 0.97 -11.70 -6.21
N ASP A 318 1.32 -11.70 -7.49
CA ASP A 318 2.20 -10.71 -8.07
C ASP A 318 1.63 -9.28 -7.90
N ILE A 319 0.32 -9.08 -8.16
CA ILE A 319 -0.36 -7.79 -8.03
C ILE A 319 -0.49 -7.34 -6.57
N SER A 320 -0.66 -8.27 -5.62
CA SER A 320 -0.72 -7.94 -4.20
C SER A 320 0.55 -7.27 -3.68
N MET A 321 1.68 -7.51 -4.36
CA MET A 321 2.99 -6.93 -4.06
C MET A 321 3.26 -5.64 -4.84
N PHE A 322 2.31 -5.12 -5.64
CA PHE A 322 2.50 -3.86 -6.39
C PHE A 322 2.26 -2.61 -5.54
N GLY A 323 1.67 -2.74 -4.35
CA GLY A 323 1.36 -1.65 -3.43
C GLY A 323 0.52 -0.52 -4.05
N PHE A 324 -0.31 -0.85 -5.04
CA PHE A 324 -1.44 -0.02 -5.44
C PHE A 324 -2.59 -0.34 -4.49
N ASP A 325 -2.99 0.61 -3.64
CA ASP A 325 -3.93 0.36 -2.52
C ASP A 325 -5.14 -0.49 -2.91
N TYR A 326 -5.85 -0.09 -3.97
CA TYR A 326 -7.04 -0.82 -4.42
C TYR A 326 -6.71 -2.18 -5.03
N ALA A 327 -5.84 -2.23 -6.04
CA ALA A 327 -5.57 -3.47 -6.78
C ALA A 327 -4.87 -4.52 -5.92
N SER A 328 -3.98 -4.09 -5.03
CA SER A 328 -3.26 -4.97 -4.10
C SER A 328 -4.22 -5.52 -3.05
N GLY A 329 -5.03 -4.64 -2.43
CA GLY A 329 -6.04 -5.04 -1.46
C GLY A 329 -7.10 -5.98 -2.05
N ALA A 330 -7.61 -5.67 -3.25
CA ALA A 330 -8.52 -6.55 -3.97
C ALA A 330 -7.89 -7.92 -4.25
N SER A 331 -6.61 -7.96 -4.62
CA SER A 331 -5.91 -9.22 -4.88
C SER A 331 -5.77 -10.08 -3.62
N LEU A 332 -5.39 -9.47 -2.49
CA LEU A 332 -5.33 -10.16 -1.20
C LEU A 332 -6.70 -10.72 -0.79
N HIS A 333 -7.76 -9.91 -0.91
CA HIS A 333 -9.14 -10.34 -0.64
C HIS A 333 -9.58 -11.53 -1.51
N TYR A 334 -9.25 -11.52 -2.80
CA TYR A 334 -9.57 -12.64 -3.67
C TYR A 334 -8.74 -13.89 -3.38
N LEU A 335 -7.50 -13.73 -2.90
CA LEU A 335 -6.70 -14.86 -2.42
C LEU A 335 -7.29 -15.47 -1.14
N GLU A 336 -7.75 -14.65 -0.19
CA GLU A 336 -8.45 -15.10 1.03
C GLU A 336 -9.70 -15.90 0.68
N LYS A 337 -10.53 -15.38 -0.23
CA LYS A 337 -11.75 -16.06 -0.70
C LYS A 337 -11.50 -17.43 -1.34
N ARG A 338 -10.30 -17.68 -1.86
CA ARG A 338 -9.93 -18.98 -2.44
C ARG A 338 -9.55 -20.02 -1.38
N GLY A 339 -9.34 -19.61 -0.12
CA GLY A 339 -9.05 -20.50 1.00
C GLY A 339 -7.84 -21.40 0.75
N ASP A 340 -7.94 -22.67 1.12
CA ASP A 340 -6.84 -23.65 1.02
C ASP A 340 -6.22 -23.80 -0.37
N ARG A 341 -6.96 -23.45 -1.42
CA ARG A 341 -6.50 -23.60 -2.81
C ARG A 341 -5.28 -22.73 -3.12
N VAL A 342 -5.03 -21.66 -2.36
CA VAL A 342 -3.89 -20.76 -2.61
C VAL A 342 -2.62 -21.14 -1.86
N ILE A 343 -2.69 -22.05 -0.88
CA ILE A 343 -1.56 -22.33 0.02
C ILE A 343 -0.33 -22.86 -0.74
N SER A 344 -0.53 -23.74 -1.72
CA SER A 344 0.56 -24.26 -2.55
C SER A 344 1.22 -23.15 -3.41
N ASP A 345 0.42 -22.26 -3.99
CA ASP A 345 0.95 -21.13 -4.77
C ASP A 345 1.65 -20.09 -3.88
N ILE A 346 1.17 -19.84 -2.66
CA ILE A 346 1.83 -18.97 -1.67
C ILE A 346 3.16 -19.59 -1.23
N ARG A 347 3.18 -20.89 -0.92
CA ARG A 347 4.43 -21.62 -0.61
C ARG A 347 5.43 -21.50 -1.76
N ALA A 348 4.98 -21.67 -3.00
CA ALA A 348 5.81 -21.49 -4.19
C ALA A 348 6.27 -20.04 -4.40
N ALA A 349 5.53 -19.05 -3.88
CA ALA A 349 5.94 -17.66 -3.91
C ALA A 349 7.08 -17.38 -2.92
N PHE A 350 7.12 -18.04 -1.76
CA PHE A 350 8.24 -17.92 -0.79
C PHE A 350 9.46 -18.79 -1.12
N SER A 351 9.34 -19.76 -2.04
CA SER A 351 10.48 -20.54 -2.52
C SER A 351 11.21 -19.92 -3.72
N ARG A 352 10.74 -18.76 -4.21
CA ARG A 352 11.32 -18.03 -5.34
C ARG A 352 11.34 -16.54 -5.03
N ASP A 353 12.12 -15.80 -5.81
CA ASP A 353 12.11 -14.33 -5.75
C ASP A 353 12.32 -13.81 -4.29
N ASN A 354 13.22 -14.45 -3.54
CA ASN A 354 13.41 -14.22 -2.09
C ASN A 354 13.88 -12.79 -1.78
N GLU A 355 14.54 -12.13 -2.75
CA GLU A 355 14.90 -10.71 -2.63
C GLU A 355 13.67 -9.82 -2.38
N PHE A 356 12.47 -10.26 -2.78
CA PHE A 356 11.20 -9.56 -2.62
C PHE A 356 10.37 -10.04 -1.42
N ASP A 357 10.88 -10.92 -0.57
CA ASP A 357 10.14 -11.35 0.64
C ASP A 357 9.66 -10.18 1.51
N PRO A 358 10.43 -9.08 1.72
CA PRO A 358 9.95 -7.96 2.53
C PRO A 358 8.64 -7.31 2.05
N ILE A 359 8.24 -7.50 0.78
CA ILE A 359 6.96 -7.01 0.24
C ILE A 359 5.87 -8.09 0.14
N LYS A 360 6.12 -9.32 0.62
CA LYS A 360 5.14 -10.43 0.64
C LYS A 360 4.24 -10.44 1.89
N THR A 361 4.33 -9.43 2.75
CA THR A 361 3.64 -9.38 4.06
C THR A 361 2.12 -9.42 3.98
N GLY A 362 1.54 -8.83 2.93
CA GLY A 362 0.11 -8.97 2.65
C GLY A 362 -0.30 -10.44 2.47
N ILE A 363 0.53 -11.24 1.81
CA ILE A 363 0.28 -12.66 1.58
C ILE A 363 0.40 -13.46 2.89
N VAL A 364 1.30 -13.07 3.79
CA VAL A 364 1.36 -13.64 5.15
C VAL A 364 0.06 -13.37 5.91
N SER A 365 -0.51 -12.16 5.76
CA SER A 365 -1.81 -11.83 6.37
C SER A 365 -2.95 -12.69 5.83
N VAL A 366 -2.94 -12.99 4.53
CA VAL A 366 -3.91 -13.89 3.89
C VAL A 366 -3.90 -15.26 4.56
N LEU A 367 -2.73 -15.83 4.86
CA LEU A 367 -2.62 -17.11 5.57
C LEU A 367 -3.29 -17.07 6.96
N GLY A 368 -3.07 -15.98 7.70
CA GLY A 368 -3.69 -15.76 9.01
C GLY A 368 -5.20 -15.54 8.96
N ASN A 369 -5.74 -15.07 7.83
CA ASN A 369 -7.17 -14.84 7.62
C ASN A 369 -7.89 -16.09 7.10
N ILE A 370 -7.21 -16.96 6.34
CA ILE A 370 -7.77 -18.23 5.84
C ILE A 370 -8.01 -19.23 6.99
N GLN A 371 -7.15 -19.22 8.02
CA GLN A 371 -7.30 -20.01 9.25
C GLN A 371 -7.47 -21.53 9.07
N THR A 372 -6.81 -22.11 8.07
CA THR A 372 -6.82 -23.56 7.84
C THR A 372 -5.57 -24.24 8.40
N PRO A 373 -5.59 -25.57 8.63
CA PRO A 373 -4.40 -26.30 9.07
C PRO A 373 -3.20 -26.12 8.13
N ALA A 374 -3.43 -26.13 6.82
CA ALA A 374 -2.35 -25.94 5.85
C ALA A 374 -1.75 -24.52 5.89
N ALA A 375 -2.57 -23.49 6.16
CA ALA A 375 -2.09 -22.14 6.38
C ALA A 375 -1.28 -22.02 7.69
N TYR A 376 -1.74 -22.69 8.75
CA TYR A 376 -1.05 -22.73 10.04
C TYR A 376 0.35 -23.35 9.92
N GLU A 377 0.47 -24.51 9.28
CA GLU A 377 1.76 -25.17 9.05
C GLU A 377 2.72 -24.28 8.24
N LEU A 378 2.23 -23.64 7.17
CA LEU A 378 3.06 -22.71 6.39
C LEU A 378 3.49 -21.49 7.22
N LEU A 379 2.65 -20.98 8.11
CA LEU A 379 3.04 -19.89 8.99
C LEU A 379 4.08 -20.30 10.03
N LEU A 380 4.03 -21.54 10.54
CA LEU A 380 5.08 -22.09 11.39
C LEU A 380 6.41 -22.18 10.63
N ASP A 381 6.40 -22.65 9.37
CA ASP A 381 7.59 -22.67 8.52
C ASP A 381 8.18 -21.24 8.37
N LEU A 382 7.32 -20.23 8.20
CA LEU A 382 7.74 -18.83 8.06
C LEU A 382 8.32 -18.22 9.34
N LEU A 383 8.11 -18.82 10.52
CA LEU A 383 8.81 -18.40 11.73
C LEU A 383 10.32 -18.68 11.69
N ALA A 384 10.78 -19.56 10.79
CA ALA A 384 12.21 -19.82 10.55
C ALA A 384 12.82 -18.90 9.48
N HIS A 385 12.04 -17.98 8.90
CA HIS A 385 12.48 -17.13 7.80
C HIS A 385 13.65 -16.20 8.22
N GLU A 386 14.54 -15.88 7.27
CA GLU A 386 15.71 -15.02 7.50
C GLU A 386 15.31 -13.57 7.79
N SER A 387 14.36 -13.03 7.02
CA SER A 387 13.81 -11.68 7.22
C SER A 387 13.04 -11.56 8.55
N PRO A 388 13.51 -10.72 9.51
CA PRO A 388 12.80 -10.41 10.75
C PRO A 388 11.39 -9.88 10.50
N HIS A 389 11.21 -9.15 9.39
CA HIS A 389 9.92 -8.59 9.02
C HIS A 389 8.91 -9.71 8.74
N ILE A 390 9.27 -10.71 7.94
CA ILE A 390 8.38 -11.85 7.65
C ILE A 390 8.04 -12.63 8.92
N VAL A 391 9.01 -12.89 9.79
CA VAL A 391 8.80 -13.60 11.06
C VAL A 391 7.83 -12.84 11.96
N ASN A 392 7.96 -11.51 12.06
CA ASN A 392 7.06 -10.67 12.84
C ASN A 392 5.60 -10.73 12.31
N TRP A 393 5.42 -10.68 10.98
CA TRP A 393 4.09 -10.83 10.36
C TRP A 393 3.53 -12.25 10.51
N ALA A 394 4.37 -13.29 10.38
CA ALA A 394 3.96 -14.68 10.55
C ALA A 394 3.51 -14.95 11.99
N GLY A 395 4.23 -14.38 12.97
CA GLY A 395 3.85 -14.44 14.37
C GLY A 395 2.50 -13.79 14.68
N ASP A 396 2.22 -12.61 14.11
CA ASP A 396 0.90 -11.99 14.22
C ASP A 396 -0.21 -12.85 13.60
N ALA A 397 0.04 -13.37 12.39
CA ALA A 397 -0.90 -14.23 11.68
C ALA A 397 -1.20 -15.52 12.45
N LEU A 398 -0.19 -16.15 13.07
CA LEU A 398 -0.36 -17.32 13.94
C LEU A 398 -1.20 -16.98 15.19
N GLY A 399 -1.02 -15.78 15.75
CA GLY A 399 -1.82 -15.31 16.88
C GLY A 399 -3.33 -15.32 16.61
N LYS A 400 -3.76 -15.16 15.34
CA LYS A 400 -5.18 -15.19 14.96
C LYS A 400 -5.82 -16.58 15.11
N PHE A 401 -5.04 -17.65 15.13
CA PHE A 401 -5.54 -19.01 15.32
C PHE A 401 -5.90 -19.33 16.78
N GLY A 402 -5.45 -18.52 17.74
CA GLY A 402 -5.72 -18.77 19.16
C GLY A 402 -5.09 -20.06 19.71
N ASN A 403 -4.18 -20.71 18.97
CA ASN A 403 -3.56 -21.96 19.38
C ASN A 403 -2.43 -21.71 20.38
N VAL A 404 -2.73 -21.91 21.67
CA VAL A 404 -1.78 -21.77 22.78
C VAL A 404 -0.54 -22.66 22.61
N GLY A 405 -0.65 -23.81 21.92
CA GLY A 405 0.48 -24.69 21.64
C GLY A 405 1.61 -24.04 20.82
N ALA A 406 1.34 -22.94 20.10
CA ALA A 406 2.36 -22.18 19.37
C ALA A 406 3.22 -21.25 20.26
N LEU A 407 2.86 -21.03 21.53
CA LEU A 407 3.53 -20.06 22.40
C LEU A 407 5.05 -20.23 22.44
N SER A 408 5.52 -21.46 22.68
CA SER A 408 6.97 -21.73 22.79
C SER A 408 7.72 -21.40 21.49
N VAL A 409 7.15 -21.75 20.34
CA VAL A 409 7.77 -21.48 19.03
C VAL A 409 7.74 -19.98 18.71
N LEU A 410 6.65 -19.28 19.03
CA LEU A 410 6.53 -17.84 18.84
C LEU A 410 7.50 -17.05 19.73
N GLU A 411 7.67 -17.45 20.98
CA GLU A 411 8.63 -16.84 21.91
C GLU A 411 10.07 -17.00 21.41
N ALA A 412 10.46 -18.21 21.02
CA ALA A 412 11.78 -18.48 20.45
C ALA A 412 12.01 -17.67 19.16
N ALA A 413 11.00 -17.57 18.29
CA ALA A 413 11.07 -16.77 17.06
C ALA A 413 11.19 -15.27 17.36
N SER A 414 10.42 -14.75 18.32
CA SER A 414 10.47 -13.33 18.73
C SER A 414 11.85 -12.98 19.29
N GLU A 415 12.41 -13.81 20.16
CA GLU A 415 13.75 -13.57 20.72
C GLU A 415 14.84 -13.60 19.64
N ARG A 416 14.76 -14.55 18.70
CA ARG A 416 15.69 -14.66 17.57
C ARG A 416 15.74 -13.39 16.73
N ILE A 417 14.60 -12.73 16.52
CA ILE A 417 14.52 -11.52 15.70
C ILE A 417 14.72 -10.22 16.50
N GLY A 418 15.07 -10.31 17.78
CA GLY A 418 15.34 -9.13 18.63
C GLY A 418 14.09 -8.50 19.25
N ARG A 419 12.99 -9.24 19.33
CA ARG A 419 11.65 -8.83 19.79
C ARG A 419 11.02 -7.73 18.96
N GLU A 420 9.85 -8.04 18.41
CA GLU A 420 9.11 -7.14 17.54
C GLU A 420 7.66 -7.01 17.99
N GLN A 421 7.06 -5.84 17.73
CA GLN A 421 5.78 -5.46 18.34
C GLN A 421 4.63 -6.43 18.03
N MET A 422 4.54 -6.95 16.81
CA MET A 422 3.36 -7.71 16.37
C MET A 422 3.39 -9.16 16.87
N ILE A 423 4.53 -9.84 16.73
CA ILE A 423 4.73 -11.18 17.29
C ILE A 423 4.59 -11.15 18.83
N ASP A 424 5.13 -10.13 19.50
CA ASP A 424 4.97 -9.99 20.95
C ASP A 424 3.52 -9.72 21.37
N ALA A 425 2.76 -8.99 20.54
CA ALA A 425 1.33 -8.80 20.76
C ALA A 425 0.54 -10.10 20.57
N ALA A 426 0.92 -10.96 19.61
CA ALA A 426 0.36 -12.29 19.47
C ALA A 426 0.68 -13.18 20.69
N ILE A 427 1.93 -13.20 21.15
CA ILE A 427 2.35 -13.96 22.34
C ILE A 427 1.55 -13.53 23.57
N ARG A 428 1.39 -12.22 23.81
CA ARG A 428 0.59 -11.71 24.94
C ARG A 428 -0.86 -12.20 24.86
N ARG A 429 -1.50 -12.06 23.69
CA ARG A 429 -2.87 -12.54 23.46
C ARG A 429 -3.03 -14.03 23.76
N LEU A 430 -2.09 -14.87 23.29
CA LEU A 430 -2.13 -16.31 23.52
C LEU A 430 -1.89 -16.68 25.00
N ARG A 431 -1.00 -15.97 25.71
CA ARG A 431 -0.80 -16.17 27.15
C ARG A 431 -2.03 -15.81 27.97
N ASP A 432 -2.79 -14.81 27.54
CA ASP A 432 -4.05 -14.46 28.22
C ASP A 432 -5.12 -15.54 28.03
N LEU A 433 -5.09 -16.30 26.93
CA LEU A 433 -5.96 -17.46 26.70
C LEU A 433 -5.55 -18.71 27.51
N ASP A 434 -4.28 -18.82 27.89
CA ASP A 434 -3.73 -19.94 28.66
C ASP A 434 -3.95 -19.83 30.18
N LYS A 435 -4.39 -18.66 30.66
CA LYS A 435 -4.67 -18.46 32.09
C LYS A 435 -5.91 -19.27 32.49
N PRO A 436 -5.83 -20.13 33.53
CA PRO A 436 -7.02 -20.78 34.07
C PRO A 436 -7.97 -19.71 34.64
N VAL A 437 -9.25 -19.82 34.29
CA VAL A 437 -10.35 -18.95 34.76
C VAL A 437 -10.49 -19.00 36.27
#